data_AF-A0A851X108-F1
#
_entry.id   AF-A0A851X108-F1
#
_cell.length_a   1.000
_cell.length_b   1.000
_cell.length_c   1.000
_cell.angle_alpha   90.00
_cell.angle_beta   90.00
_cell.angle_gamma   90.00
#
_symmetry.space_group_name_H-M   'P 1'
#
loop_
_entity.id
_entity.type
_entity.pdbx_description
1 polymer ?
#
loop_
_entity_poly.entity_id
_entity_poly.type
_entity_poly.pdbx_seq_one_letter_code
_entity_poly.pdbx_strand_id
1 'polypeptide(L)'
;VTGASFVVFNGALKTSSGFLAKSSIVEDGLMVQITQETMESLRQALRDKKDFKITCGKMDAGDAKEYVDICWVETEEKTNKG
;
A
#
# COMPACT_ATOMS: atom_id res chain seq x y z
N VAL A 1 -10.58 -14.08 -0.46
CA VAL A 1 -10.43 -12.61 -0.48
C VAL A 1 -10.98 -12.10 0.84
N THR A 2 -10.21 -11.26 1.54
CA THR A 2 -10.62 -10.67 2.82
C THR A 2 -10.68 -9.16 2.62
N GLY A 3 -11.78 -8.54 3.04
CA GLY A 3 -11.90 -7.09 3.05
C GLY A 3 -11.21 -6.47 4.27
N ALA A 4 -10.99 -5.16 4.23
CA ALA A 4 -10.59 -4.37 5.39
C ALA A 4 -11.51 -3.15 5.49
N SER A 5 -11.85 -2.73 6.70
CA SER A 5 -12.69 -1.56 6.94
C SER A 5 -12.00 -0.24 6.61
N PHE A 6 -10.67 -0.18 6.75
CA PHE A 6 -9.89 1.02 6.44
C PHE A 6 -8.45 0.68 6.04
N VAL A 7 -7.78 1.63 5.39
CA VAL A 7 -6.36 1.57 5.06
C VAL A 7 -5.64 2.85 5.51
N VAL A 8 -4.45 2.71 6.09
CA VAL A 8 -3.59 3.82 6.52
C VAL A 8 -2.22 3.71 5.89
N PHE A 9 -1.80 4.72 5.13
CA PHE A 9 -0.43 4.86 4.65
C PHE A 9 0.37 5.77 5.57
N ASN A 10 1.44 5.24 6.17
CA ASN A 10 2.26 5.94 7.14
C ASN A 10 3.70 6.16 6.63
N GLY A 11 4.08 7.42 6.41
CA GLY A 11 5.40 7.83 5.89
C GLY A 11 6.54 7.85 6.92
N ALA A 12 6.38 7.20 8.08
CA ALA A 12 7.34 7.24 9.19
C ALA A 12 8.41 6.13 9.17
N LEU A 13 8.52 5.36 8.08
CA LEU A 13 9.55 4.32 8.00
C LEU A 13 10.93 4.94 7.81
N LYS A 14 11.84 4.66 8.75
CA LYS A 14 13.24 5.07 8.65
C LYS A 14 14.01 4.10 7.76
N THR A 15 14.81 4.62 6.84
CA THR A 15 15.69 3.83 5.95
C THR A 15 16.68 2.96 6.74
N SER A 16 17.10 3.43 7.91
CA SER A 16 17.94 2.68 8.85
C SER A 16 17.29 1.42 9.44
N SER A 17 15.99 1.20 9.22
CA SER A 17 15.29 -0.01 9.70
C SER A 17 15.61 -1.26 8.88
N GLY A 18 16.22 -1.11 7.68
CA GLY A 18 16.50 -2.22 6.77
C GLY A 18 15.26 -2.77 6.05
N PHE A 19 14.11 -2.08 6.13
CA PHE A 19 12.88 -2.44 5.43
C PHE A 19 12.57 -1.43 4.33
N LEU A 20 12.03 -1.92 3.22
CA LEU A 20 11.52 -1.09 2.11
C LEU A 20 10.13 -0.54 2.44
N ALA A 21 9.27 -1.42 2.96
CA ALA A 21 7.96 -1.10 3.51
C ALA A 21 7.53 -2.19 4.49
N LYS A 22 6.58 -1.87 5.37
CA LYS A 22 5.96 -2.81 6.31
C LYS A 22 4.45 -2.76 6.18
N SER A 23 3.82 -3.88 5.93
CA SER A 23 2.38 -4.08 6.05
C SER A 23 2.05 -4.68 7.41
N SER A 24 0.97 -4.25 8.04
CA SER A 24 0.46 -4.81 9.29
C SER A 24 -1.05 -4.63 9.39
N ILE A 25 -1.73 -5.63 9.96
CA ILE A 25 -3.17 -5.55 10.26
C ILE A 25 -3.32 -4.81 11.59
N VAL A 26 -4.23 -3.83 11.63
CA VAL A 26 -4.58 -3.05 12.82
C VAL A 26 -6.08 -3.13 13.00
N GLU A 27 -6.55 -3.90 13.98
CA GLU A 27 -7.97 -4.24 14.15
C GLU A 27 -8.54 -4.85 12.85
N ASP A 28 -9.53 -4.20 12.22
CA ASP A 28 -10.12 -4.60 10.94
C ASP A 28 -9.53 -3.81 9.74
N GLY A 29 -8.41 -3.11 9.95
CA GLY A 29 -7.77 -2.26 8.95
C GLY A 29 -6.37 -2.71 8.54
N LEU A 30 -5.88 -2.13 7.45
CA LEU A 30 -4.52 -2.35 6.94
C LEU A 30 -3.67 -1.08 7.16
N MET A 31 -2.54 -1.21 7.86
CA MET A 31 -1.54 -0.16 7.94
C MET A 31 -0.33 -0.53 7.08
N VAL A 32 0.06 0.39 6.20
CA VAL A 32 1.24 0.27 5.33
C VAL A 32 2.22 1.38 5.70
N GLN A 33 3.29 1.01 6.39
CA GLN A 33 4.42 1.87 6.69
C GLN A 33 5.40 1.91 5.52
N ILE A 34 5.68 3.10 5.01
CA ILE A 34 6.58 3.37 3.90
C ILE A 34 7.53 4.52 4.25
N THR A 35 8.59 4.69 3.46
CA THR A 35 9.49 5.83 3.61
C THR A 35 8.78 7.12 3.19
N GLN A 36 9.32 8.25 3.62
CA GLN A 36 8.80 9.56 3.22
C GLN A 36 8.86 9.76 1.69
N GLU A 37 9.92 9.28 1.05
CA GLU A 37 10.10 9.29 -0.41
C GLU A 37 9.01 8.49 -1.14
N THR A 38 8.75 7.25 -0.70
CA THR A 38 7.68 6.42 -1.28
C THR A 38 6.31 7.05 -1.06
N MET A 39 6.09 7.73 0.08
CA MET A 39 4.84 8.43 0.37
C MET A 39 4.62 9.63 -0.58
N GLU A 40 5.67 10.37 -0.93
CA GLU A 40 5.59 11.44 -1.93
C GLU A 40 5.26 10.88 -3.33
N SER A 41 5.93 9.79 -3.72
CA SER A 41 5.66 9.07 -4.98
C SER A 41 4.23 8.54 -5.04
N LEU A 42 3.73 7.95 -3.95
CA LEU A 42 2.36 7.48 -3.84
C LEU A 42 1.36 8.64 -4.00
N ARG A 43 1.59 9.77 -3.31
CA ARG A 43 0.73 10.97 -3.44
C ARG A 43 0.71 11.50 -4.87
N GLN A 44 1.83 11.46 -5.58
CA GLN A 44 1.90 11.86 -6.98
C GLN A 44 1.11 10.89 -7.87
N ALA A 45 1.34 9.59 -7.75
CA ALA A 45 0.60 8.58 -8.51
C ALA A 45 -0.93 8.67 -8.29
N LEU A 46 -1.36 8.94 -7.05
CA LEU A 46 -2.78 9.17 -6.74
C LEU A 46 -3.35 10.42 -7.42
N ARG A 47 -2.56 11.51 -7.54
CA ARG A 47 -2.99 12.73 -8.25
C ARG A 47 -3.08 12.49 -9.76
N ASP A 48 -2.14 11.73 -10.30
CA ASP A 48 -2.07 11.43 -11.73
C ASP A 48 -3.00 10.29 -12.16
N LYS A 49 -3.78 9.74 -11.22
CA LYS A 49 -4.62 8.55 -11.43
C LYS A 49 -3.86 7.38 -12.05
N LYS A 50 -2.63 7.16 -11.56
CA LYS A 50 -1.75 6.11 -12.02
C LYS A 50 -1.66 5.00 -10.97
N ASP A 51 -1.58 3.77 -11.45
CA ASP A 51 -1.33 2.61 -10.61
C ASP A 51 0.02 2.74 -9.90
N PHE A 52 0.08 2.23 -8.68
CA PHE A 52 1.27 2.30 -7.85
C PHE A 52 1.50 0.99 -7.12
N LYS A 53 2.77 0.58 -7.01
CA LYS A 53 3.16 -0.67 -6.36
C LYS A 53 4.20 -0.39 -5.27
N ILE A 54 3.90 -0.86 -4.06
CA ILE A 54 4.81 -0.78 -2.91
C ILE A 54 5.38 -2.17 -2.69
N THR A 55 6.71 -2.27 -2.65
CA THR A 55 7.41 -3.50 -2.28
C THR A 55 7.65 -3.51 -0.78
N CYS A 56 6.97 -4.42 -0.08
CA CYS A 56 7.10 -4.66 1.34
C CYS A 56 8.16 -5.74 1.62
N GLY A 57 8.78 -5.63 2.79
CA GLY A 57 9.80 -6.57 3.24
C GLY A 57 11.17 -5.93 3.45
N LYS A 58 12.14 -6.78 3.77
CA LYS A 58 13.52 -6.39 4.08
C LYS A 58 14.30 -6.13 2.78
N MET A 59 15.20 -5.15 2.80
CA MET A 59 15.98 -4.76 1.61
C MET A 59 16.81 -5.93 1.04
N ASP A 60 17.32 -6.79 1.93
CA ASP A 60 18.17 -7.94 1.60
C ASP A 60 17.44 -9.31 1.63
N ALA A 61 16.11 -9.32 1.75
CA ALA A 61 15.36 -10.58 1.74
C ALA A 61 15.29 -11.13 0.30
N GLY A 62 16.07 -12.17 0.04
CA GLY A 62 16.32 -12.73 -1.28
C GLY A 62 15.11 -13.33 -2.02
N ASP A 63 13.98 -13.64 -1.37
CA ASP A 63 12.88 -14.38 -2.06
C ASP A 63 11.44 -14.03 -1.62
N ALA A 64 11.18 -13.71 -0.34
CA ALA A 64 9.83 -13.38 0.13
C ALA A 64 9.59 -11.86 0.14
N LYS A 65 9.08 -11.31 -0.98
CA LYS A 65 8.63 -9.92 -1.08
C LYS A 65 7.11 -9.87 -1.08
N GLU A 66 6.56 -9.15 -0.11
CA GLU A 66 5.14 -8.82 -0.09
C GLU A 66 4.92 -7.56 -0.93
N TYR A 67 3.74 -7.42 -1.52
CA TYR A 67 3.42 -6.26 -2.34
C TYR A 67 2.09 -5.66 -1.94
N VAL A 68 2.02 -4.33 -1.97
CA VAL A 68 0.76 -3.58 -1.90
C VAL A 68 0.58 -2.88 -3.23
N ASP A 69 -0.38 -3.36 -4.01
CA ASP A 69 -0.75 -2.79 -5.30
C ASP A 69 -1.96 -1.86 -5.13
N ILE A 70 -1.83 -0.63 -5.62
CA ILE A 70 -2.88 0.37 -5.70
C ILE A 70 -3.26 0.49 -7.17
N CYS A 71 -4.47 0.02 -7.51
CA CYS A 71 -4.96 -0.01 -8.88
C CYS A 71 -6.15 0.94 -9.07
N TRP A 72 -6.11 1.72 -10.14
CA TRP A 72 -7.26 2.45 -10.63
C TRP A 72 -8.13 1.50 -11.43
N VAL A 73 -9.20 1.05 -10.80
CA VAL A 73 -10.18 0.18 -11.42
C VAL A 73 -11.32 0.99 -12.03
N GLU A 74 -11.96 0.43 -13.06
CA GLU A 74 -13.16 1.01 -13.62
C GLU A 74 -14.26 1.06 -12.56
N THR A 75 -15.05 2.13 -12.59
CA THR A 75 -16.19 2.24 -11.67
C THR A 75 -17.24 1.23 -12.11
N GLU A 76 -17.45 0.18 -11.32
CA GLU A 76 -18.60 -0.70 -11.54
C GLU A 76 -19.90 0.09 -11.37
N GLU A 77 -20.84 -0.09 -12.31
CA GLU A 77 -22.17 0.50 -12.20
C GLU A 77 -22.84 0.02 -10.92
N LYS A 78 -23.10 0.97 -10.01
CA LYS A 78 -23.77 0.72 -8.73
C LYS A 78 -25.27 0.56 -8.94
N THR A 79 -25.68 -0.41 -9.74
CA THR A 79 -27.07 -0.86 -9.73
C THR A 79 -27.22 -1.97 -8.69
N ASN A 80 -28.24 -1.87 -7.85
CA ASN A 80 -28.60 -2.96 -6.98
C ASN A 80 -29.03 -4.14 -7.88
N LYS A 81 -28.37 -5.30 -7.75
CA LYS A 81 -28.65 -6.47 -8.59
C LYS A 81 -29.95 -7.20 -8.21
N GLY A 82 -30.72 -6.66 -7.26
CA GLY A 82 -32.00 -7.20 -6.81
C GLY A 82 -31.89 -7.81 -5.44
#